data_AF-A0A7W0XVX0-F1
#
_entry.id   AF-A0A7W0XVX0-F1
#
_cell.length_a   1.000
_cell.length_b   1.000
_cell.length_c   1.000
_cell.angle_alpha   90.00
_cell.angle_beta   90.00
_cell.angle_gamma   90.00
#
_symmetry.space_group_name_H-M   'P 1'
#
loop_
_entity.id
_entity.type
_entity.pdbx_description
1 polymer ?
#
loop_
_entity_poly.entity_id
_entity_poly.type
_entity_poly.pdbx_seq_one_letter_code
_entity_poly.pdbx_strand_id
1 'polypeptide(L)'
;MTTSLRFDPLPARTAPSDATVWVDDGGAPLRCCLRDSRTGERIALLAVTPVGPSGAYRETGPVLVHAEACAGPATDDYPVDWRARAQVLRAYDPAGEIAGGEVVPAGADIEAAAGRLLADPGIAFLQTRNVVHGCYMLTIRRA
;
A
#
# COMPACT_ATOMS: atom_id res chain seq x y z
N MET A 1 0.77 -13.66 -21.72
CA MET A 1 -0.48 -13.58 -20.94
C MET A 1 -0.29 -12.47 -19.93
N THR A 2 -1.16 -11.46 -19.92
CA THR A 2 -1.08 -10.37 -18.94
C THR A 2 -1.64 -10.89 -17.62
N THR A 3 -0.82 -10.92 -16.57
CA THR A 3 -1.26 -11.28 -15.22
C THR A 3 -2.29 -10.25 -14.76
N SER A 4 -3.53 -10.68 -14.48
CA SER A 4 -4.53 -9.79 -13.91
C SER A 4 -4.17 -9.48 -12.46
N LEU A 5 -4.26 -8.22 -12.07
CA LEU A 5 -3.80 -7.72 -10.77
C LEU A 5 -4.98 -7.30 -9.91
N ARG A 6 -4.86 -7.55 -8.61
CA ARG A 6 -5.77 -7.08 -7.57
C ARG A 6 -4.99 -6.24 -6.56
N PHE A 7 -5.58 -5.12 -6.16
CA PHE A 7 -4.99 -4.15 -5.25
C PHE A 7 -5.77 -4.13 -3.94
N ASP A 8 -5.13 -4.55 -2.85
CA ASP A 8 -5.78 -4.77 -1.56
C ASP A 8 -5.60 -3.58 -0.61
N PRO A 9 -6.65 -2.79 -0.36
CA PRO A 9 -6.58 -1.70 0.60
C PRO A 9 -6.35 -2.23 2.02
N LEU A 10 -6.01 -1.32 2.93
CA LEU A 10 -5.94 -1.65 4.35
C LEU A 10 -7.31 -2.13 4.84
N PRO A 11 -7.40 -3.23 5.61
CA PRO A 11 -8.68 -3.71 6.13
C PRO A 11 -9.37 -2.71 7.06
N ALA A 12 -8.60 -1.96 7.85
CA ALA A 12 -9.12 -0.97 8.79
C ALA A 12 -9.54 0.32 8.06
N ARG A 13 -10.84 0.64 8.13
CA ARG A 13 -11.45 1.81 7.48
C ARG A 13 -11.73 2.98 8.43
N THR A 14 -11.32 2.86 9.70
CA THR A 14 -11.50 3.85 10.76
C THR A 14 -10.31 3.83 11.71
N ALA A 15 -9.92 5.00 12.20
CA ALA A 15 -8.96 5.10 13.30
C ALA A 15 -9.60 4.62 14.62
N PRO A 16 -8.82 3.99 15.53
CA PRO A 16 -9.26 3.78 16.90
C PRO A 16 -9.40 5.13 17.61
N SER A 17 -10.21 5.17 18.67
CA SER A 17 -10.59 6.41 19.36
C SER A 17 -9.44 7.15 20.04
N ASP A 18 -8.31 6.46 20.28
CA ASP A 18 -7.10 7.00 20.90
C ASP A 18 -6.02 7.42 19.88
N ALA A 19 -6.30 7.32 18.58
CA ALA A 19 -5.35 7.74 17.56
C ALA A 19 -5.13 9.26 17.57
N THR A 20 -3.88 9.67 17.32
CA THR A 20 -3.57 11.07 17.06
C THR A 20 -4.27 11.52 15.78
N VAL A 21 -5.14 12.54 15.88
CA VAL A 21 -5.89 13.12 14.77
C VAL A 21 -5.49 14.58 14.57
N TRP A 22 -5.32 14.98 13.31
CA TRP A 22 -5.11 16.37 12.92
C TRP A 22 -5.85 16.70 11.62
N VAL A 23 -5.91 17.99 11.30
CA VAL A 23 -6.40 18.49 10.00
C VAL A 23 -5.20 18.61 9.09
N ASP A 24 -5.26 17.92 7.96
CA ASP A 24 -4.16 17.82 7.00
C ASP A 24 -4.19 18.95 5.96
N ASP A 25 -3.02 19.34 5.45
CA ASP A 25 -2.88 20.33 4.38
C ASP A 25 -2.99 19.72 2.97
N GLY A 26 -3.00 18.39 2.86
CA GLY A 26 -3.22 17.62 1.63
C GLY A 26 -1.97 16.90 1.14
N GLY A 27 -2.16 15.89 0.28
CA GLY A 27 -1.05 15.14 -0.32
C GLY A 27 -0.53 13.98 0.54
N ALA A 28 -1.18 13.68 1.66
CA ALA A 28 -0.83 12.58 2.54
C ALA A 28 -1.45 11.27 2.02
N PRO A 29 -0.66 10.20 1.77
CA PRO A 29 -1.18 9.00 1.13
C PRO A 29 -2.08 8.17 2.06
N LEU A 30 -3.39 8.17 1.83
CA LEU A 30 -4.38 7.52 2.70
C LEU A 30 -4.60 6.04 2.33
N ARG A 31 -4.35 5.14 3.27
CA ARG A 31 -4.41 3.68 3.06
C ARG A 31 -5.83 3.09 3.09
N CYS A 32 -6.79 3.82 3.64
CA CYS A 32 -8.18 3.38 3.75
C CYS A 32 -8.99 3.54 2.44
N CYS A 33 -8.61 4.48 1.59
CA CYS A 33 -9.29 4.80 0.32
C CYS A 33 -8.36 4.89 -0.89
N LEU A 34 -7.06 4.70 -0.68
CA LEU A 34 -6.06 4.64 -1.74
C LEU A 34 -6.06 5.89 -2.64
N ARG A 35 -6.04 7.05 -2.00
CA ARG A 35 -5.84 8.37 -2.61
C ARG A 35 -5.04 9.25 -1.67
N ASP A 36 -4.59 10.40 -2.14
CA ASP A 36 -4.03 11.40 -1.25
C ASP A 36 -5.13 12.17 -0.50
N SER A 37 -4.82 12.65 0.70
CA SER A 37 -5.67 13.56 1.46
C SER A 37 -5.85 14.88 0.71
N ARG A 38 -6.97 15.55 0.98
CA ARG A 38 -7.25 16.93 0.56
C ARG A 38 -7.10 17.86 1.75
N THR A 39 -6.76 19.11 1.47
CA THR A 39 -6.69 20.17 2.49
C THR A 39 -7.99 20.22 3.30
N GLY A 40 -7.86 20.22 4.63
CA GLY A 40 -9.00 20.27 5.55
C GLY A 40 -9.54 18.90 5.97
N GLU A 41 -9.06 17.80 5.39
CA GLU A 41 -9.46 16.46 5.83
C GLU A 41 -8.84 16.10 7.19
N ARG A 42 -9.63 15.46 8.04
CA ARG A 42 -9.18 14.95 9.34
C ARG A 42 -8.58 13.56 9.13
N ILE A 43 -7.30 13.41 9.47
CA ILE A 43 -6.57 12.16 9.27
C ILE A 43 -5.93 11.69 10.58
N ALA A 44 -5.60 10.42 10.63
CA ALA A 44 -5.00 9.76 11.78
C ALA A 44 -3.79 8.92 11.39
N LEU A 45 -2.83 8.77 12.31
CA LEU A 45 -1.67 7.91 12.17
C LEU A 45 -1.89 6.60 12.92
N LEU A 46 -1.80 5.47 12.23
CA LEU A 46 -1.97 4.14 12.80
C LEU A 46 -0.69 3.31 12.68
N ALA A 47 -0.40 2.50 13.68
CA ALA A 47 0.56 1.41 13.56
C ALA A 47 -0.15 0.19 12.96
N VAL A 48 0.28 -0.28 11.78
CA VAL A 48 -0.33 -1.44 11.12
C VAL A 48 0.71 -2.49 10.78
N THR A 49 0.38 -3.74 11.08
CA THR A 49 1.04 -4.93 10.55
C THR A 49 0.26 -5.43 9.32
N PRO A 50 0.78 -5.28 8.09
CA PRO A 50 0.10 -5.78 6.90
C PRO A 50 0.00 -7.31 6.92
N VAL A 51 -1.09 -7.85 6.36
CA VAL A 51 -1.26 -9.30 6.20
C VAL A 51 -0.32 -9.83 5.11
N GLY A 52 0.30 -10.98 5.36
CA GLY A 52 1.13 -11.70 4.38
C GLY A 52 2.52 -12.05 4.91
N PRO A 53 3.37 -11.04 5.21
CA PRO A 53 4.72 -11.29 5.72
C PRO A 53 4.70 -12.06 7.04
N SER A 54 5.66 -12.96 7.22
CA SER A 54 5.74 -13.84 8.39
C SER A 54 7.10 -13.71 9.09
N GLY A 55 7.22 -14.30 10.27
CA GLY A 55 8.49 -14.35 11.02
C GLY A 55 9.13 -12.98 11.21
N ALA A 56 10.43 -12.90 10.92
CA ALA A 56 11.23 -11.67 11.03
C ALA A 56 10.83 -10.59 10.01
N TYR A 57 10.13 -10.94 8.94
CA TYR A 57 9.64 -9.99 7.93
C TYR A 57 8.27 -9.40 8.29
N ARG A 58 7.63 -9.87 9.34
CA ARG A 58 6.40 -9.29 9.86
C ARG A 58 6.70 -7.99 10.59
N GLU A 59 6.57 -6.89 9.86
CA GLU A 59 6.81 -5.53 10.34
C GLU A 59 5.52 -4.78 10.68
N THR A 60 5.63 -3.84 11.61
CA THR A 60 4.57 -2.89 11.96
C THR A 60 5.10 -1.50 11.66
N GLY A 61 4.34 -0.71 10.92
CA GLY A 61 4.75 0.62 10.50
C GLY A 61 3.61 1.63 10.50
N PRO A 62 3.94 2.94 10.47
CA PRO A 62 2.95 4.00 10.45
C PRO A 62 2.24 4.08 9.09
N VAL A 63 0.91 4.21 9.12
CA VAL A 63 0.08 4.48 7.94
C VAL A 63 -0.93 5.58 8.26
N LEU A 64 -1.28 6.37 7.24
CA LEU A 64 -2.28 7.42 7.35
C LEU A 64 -3.63 6.91 6.85
N VAL A 65 -4.69 7.25 7.58
CA VAL A 65 -6.10 6.98 7.23
C VAL A 65 -6.97 8.19 7.58
N HIS A 66 -8.21 8.23 7.11
CA HIS A 66 -9.18 9.19 7.63
C HIS A 66 -9.47 8.92 9.12
N ALA A 67 -9.71 9.99 9.88
CA ALA A 67 -10.13 9.88 11.28
C ALA A 67 -11.54 9.25 11.36
N GLU A 68 -12.43 9.61 10.45
CA GLU A 68 -13.77 9.05 10.33
C GLU A 68 -13.87 7.96 9.26
N ALA A 69 -14.96 7.18 9.28
CA ALA A 69 -15.21 6.14 8.28
C ALA A 69 -15.29 6.74 6.86
N CYS A 70 -14.63 6.10 5.90
CA CYS A 70 -14.69 6.48 4.49
C CYS A 70 -15.23 5.34 3.61
N ALA A 71 -15.72 5.69 2.42
CA ALA A 71 -16.28 4.72 1.46
C ALA A 71 -15.25 3.68 0.96
N GLY A 72 -13.95 3.97 1.10
CA GLY A 72 -12.87 3.16 0.57
C GLY A 72 -12.44 3.60 -0.82
N PRO A 73 -11.69 2.73 -1.54
CA PRO A 73 -11.27 2.99 -2.90
C PRO A 73 -12.46 3.18 -3.84
N ALA A 74 -12.35 4.14 -4.75
CA ALA A 74 -13.38 4.41 -5.76
C ALA A 74 -13.29 3.47 -6.97
N THR A 75 -12.12 2.88 -7.20
CA THR A 75 -11.85 1.90 -8.26
C THR A 75 -11.01 0.76 -7.71
N ASP A 76 -10.93 -0.33 -8.47
CA ASP A 76 -10.04 -1.46 -8.19
C ASP A 76 -8.67 -1.30 -8.88
N ASP A 77 -8.32 -0.09 -9.34
CA ASP A 77 -7.06 0.18 -10.03
C ASP A 77 -5.95 0.60 -9.08
N TYR A 78 -4.72 0.66 -9.60
CA TYR A 78 -3.63 1.28 -8.86
C TYR A 78 -3.88 2.79 -8.65
N PRO A 79 -3.66 3.33 -7.43
CA PRO A 79 -3.96 4.73 -7.09
C PRO A 79 -3.27 5.76 -7.97
N VAL A 80 -4.07 6.59 -8.65
CA VAL A 80 -3.56 7.62 -9.57
C VAL A 80 -2.62 8.61 -8.87
N ASP A 81 -2.99 9.07 -7.66
CA ASP A 81 -2.21 10.03 -6.88
C ASP A 81 -0.81 9.50 -6.48
N TRP A 82 -0.64 8.18 -6.46
CA TRP A 82 0.61 7.55 -6.02
C TRP A 82 1.56 7.25 -7.18
N ARG A 83 1.11 7.37 -8.43
CA ARG A 83 1.95 7.12 -9.62
C ARG A 83 3.13 8.08 -9.73
N ALA A 84 2.98 9.31 -9.25
CA ALA A 84 4.05 10.30 -9.23
C ALA A 84 5.12 10.02 -8.15
N ARG A 85 4.98 8.94 -7.37
CA ARG A 85 5.89 8.58 -6.28
C ARG A 85 6.76 7.40 -6.69
N ALA A 86 8.07 7.50 -6.46
CA ALA A 86 8.93 6.34 -6.51
C ALA A 86 8.55 5.38 -5.36
N GLN A 87 8.53 4.09 -5.64
CA GLN A 87 8.06 3.06 -4.71
C GLN A 87 8.91 1.82 -4.77
N VAL A 88 9.01 1.10 -3.66
CA VAL A 88 9.57 -0.26 -3.65
C VAL A 88 8.43 -1.25 -3.85
N LEU A 89 8.55 -2.13 -4.83
CA LEU A 89 7.80 -3.39 -4.88
C LEU A 89 8.63 -4.44 -4.14
N ARG A 90 8.15 -4.90 -2.99
CA ARG A 90 8.76 -6.01 -2.25
C ARG A 90 7.95 -7.28 -2.50
N ALA A 91 8.62 -8.31 -3.03
CA ALA A 91 8.00 -9.57 -3.40
C ALA A 91 8.14 -10.59 -2.27
N TYR A 92 7.05 -11.30 -1.98
CA TYR A 92 7.01 -12.32 -0.95
C TYR A 92 6.58 -13.66 -1.52
N ASP A 93 7.17 -14.73 -1.02
CA ASP A 93 6.80 -16.10 -1.34
C ASP A 93 5.53 -16.56 -0.56
N PRO A 94 5.04 -17.80 -0.78
CA PRO A 94 3.90 -18.33 -0.03
C PRO A 94 4.12 -18.48 1.48
N ALA A 95 5.37 -18.56 1.94
CA ALA A 95 5.70 -18.61 3.36
C ALA A 95 5.71 -17.20 4.00
N GLY A 96 5.63 -16.14 3.21
CA GLY A 96 5.69 -14.75 3.67
C GLY A 96 7.13 -14.25 3.86
N GLU A 97 8.11 -14.91 3.24
CA GLU A 97 9.51 -14.48 3.21
C GLU A 97 9.79 -13.57 2.02
N ILE A 98 10.75 -12.65 2.16
CA ILE A 98 11.14 -11.78 1.04
C ILE A 98 11.87 -12.61 -0.01
N ALA A 99 11.27 -12.74 -1.18
CA ALA A 99 11.82 -13.48 -2.31
C ALA A 99 12.37 -12.57 -3.42
N GLY A 100 12.22 -11.25 -3.28
CA GLY A 100 12.80 -10.28 -4.20
C GLY A 100 12.20 -8.89 -4.03
N GLY A 101 12.52 -8.01 -4.98
CA GLY A 101 11.91 -6.70 -5.07
C GLY A 101 12.65 -5.78 -6.03
N GLU A 102 12.01 -4.66 -6.36
CA GLU A 102 12.60 -3.62 -7.18
C GLU A 102 12.09 -2.23 -6.77
N VAL A 103 12.87 -1.19 -7.10
CA VAL A 103 12.42 0.20 -7.02
C VAL A 103 11.76 0.55 -8.34
N VAL A 104 10.50 0.97 -8.30
CA VAL A 104 9.76 1.55 -9.42
C VAL A 104 9.93 3.06 -9.35
N PRO A 105 10.57 3.70 -10.34
CA PRO A 105 10.73 5.15 -10.38
C PRO A 105 9.38 5.89 -10.43
N ALA A 106 9.38 7.15 -10.01
CA ALA A 106 8.20 8.02 -10.14
C ALA A 106 7.76 8.11 -11.62
N GLY A 107 6.46 7.96 -11.86
CA GLY A 107 5.85 8.00 -13.19
C GLY A 107 6.05 6.73 -14.04
N ALA A 108 6.79 5.73 -13.54
CA ALA A 108 6.90 4.45 -14.23
C ALA A 108 5.63 3.60 -14.04
N ASP A 109 5.43 2.63 -14.94
CA ASP A 109 4.30 1.71 -14.93
C ASP A 109 4.48 0.64 -13.84
N ILE A 110 3.83 0.87 -12.70
CA ILE A 110 3.91 -0.02 -11.53
C ILE A 110 3.14 -1.31 -11.76
N GLU A 111 2.09 -1.30 -12.57
CA GLU A 111 1.34 -2.50 -12.92
C GLU A 111 2.13 -3.42 -13.84
N ALA A 112 2.87 -2.88 -14.81
CA ALA A 112 3.78 -3.67 -15.63
C ALA A 112 4.89 -4.31 -14.77
N ALA A 113 5.48 -3.53 -13.85
CA ALA A 113 6.48 -4.03 -12.91
C ALA A 113 5.91 -5.14 -12.01
N ALA A 114 4.74 -4.90 -11.42
CA ALA A 114 4.05 -5.86 -10.57
C ALA A 114 3.66 -7.14 -11.33
N GLY A 115 3.13 -7.00 -12.54
CA GLY A 115 2.74 -8.13 -13.39
C GLY A 115 3.92 -9.02 -13.78
N ARG A 116 5.09 -8.41 -14.03
CA ARG A 116 6.34 -9.14 -14.30
C ARG A 116 6.84 -9.90 -13.07
N LEU A 117 6.83 -9.29 -11.89
CA LEU A 117 7.23 -9.97 -10.65
C LEU A 117 6.25 -11.10 -10.29
N LEU A 118 4.95 -10.87 -10.44
CA LEU A 118 3.90 -11.85 -10.16
C LEU A 118 3.74 -12.92 -11.25
N ALA A 119 4.44 -12.81 -12.38
CA ALA A 119 4.54 -13.88 -13.36
C ALA A 119 5.40 -15.05 -12.87
N ASP A 120 6.27 -14.82 -11.88
CA ASP A 120 6.97 -15.89 -11.17
C ASP A 120 6.01 -16.60 -10.20
N PRO A 121 5.75 -17.92 -10.38
CA PRO A 121 4.88 -18.66 -9.49
C PRO A 121 5.42 -18.79 -8.05
N GLY A 122 6.72 -18.57 -7.84
CA GLY A 122 7.34 -18.52 -6.52
C GLY A 122 6.98 -17.27 -5.70
N ILE A 123 6.47 -16.22 -6.34
CA ILE A 123 6.01 -15.00 -5.67
C ILE A 123 4.51 -15.12 -5.41
N ALA A 124 4.06 -15.00 -4.16
CA ALA A 124 2.65 -15.07 -3.77
C ALA A 124 1.95 -13.70 -3.80
N PHE A 125 2.62 -12.65 -3.35
CA PHE A 125 2.10 -11.28 -3.35
C PHE A 125 3.23 -10.26 -3.32
N LEU A 126 2.91 -9.01 -3.67
CA LEU A 126 3.81 -7.87 -3.52
C LEU A 126 3.26 -6.92 -2.47
N GLN A 127 4.15 -6.19 -1.81
CA GLN A 127 3.76 -4.98 -1.08
C GLN A 127 4.50 -3.78 -1.67
N THR A 128 3.74 -2.74 -2.00
CA THR A 128 4.30 -1.44 -2.34
C THR A 128 4.70 -0.71 -1.07
N ARG A 129 5.82 0.02 -1.12
CA ARG A 129 6.37 0.73 0.04
C ARG A 129 6.95 2.07 -0.36
N ASN A 130 6.89 3.02 0.56
CA ASN A 130 7.57 4.30 0.40
C ASN A 130 9.09 4.08 0.39
N VAL A 131 9.80 4.70 -0.56
CA VAL A 131 11.26 4.51 -0.72
C VAL A 131 12.06 5.05 0.47
N VAL A 132 11.66 6.19 1.04
CA VAL A 132 12.43 6.87 2.09
C VAL A 132 12.08 6.32 3.47
N HIS A 133 10.79 6.21 3.76
CA HIS A 133 10.30 5.82 5.09
C HIS A 133 10.08 4.31 5.25
N GLY A 134 10.13 3.53 4.16
CA GLY A 134 9.89 2.09 4.17
C GLY A 134 8.44 1.67 4.48
N CYS A 135 7.56 2.63 4.78
CA CYS A 135 6.19 2.38 5.24
C CYS A 135 5.36 1.64 4.18
N TYR A 136 4.53 0.71 4.65
CA TYR A 136 3.56 -0.02 3.84
C TYR A 136 2.63 0.94 3.09
N MET A 137 2.39 0.69 1.80
CA MET A 137 1.43 1.45 0.99
C MET A 137 0.24 0.57 0.61
N LEU A 138 0.46 -0.53 -0.10
CA LEU A 138 -0.61 -1.37 -0.64
C LEU A 138 -0.10 -2.80 -0.87
N THR A 139 -1.00 -3.79 -0.85
CA THR A 139 -0.67 -5.16 -1.25
C THR A 139 -1.21 -5.41 -2.66
N ILE A 140 -0.40 -6.03 -3.52
CA ILE A 140 -0.78 -6.43 -4.87
C ILE A 140 -0.77 -7.95 -4.95
N ARG A 141 -1.84 -8.53 -5.50
CA ARG A 141 -2.00 -9.97 -5.72
C ARG A 141 -2.39 -10.26 -7.17
N ARG A 142 -2.29 -11.52 -7.56
CA ARG A 142 -2.97 -12.01 -8.77
C ARG A 142 -4.48 -11.99 -8.50
N ALA A 143 -5.25 -11.52 -9.48
CA ALA A 143 -6.72 -11.53 -9.43
C ALA A 143 -7.29 -12.94 -9.58
#